data_AF-A0A7I4XXI9-F1
#
_entry.id   AF-A0A7I4XXI9-F1
#
_cell.length_a   1.000
_cell.length_b   1.000
_cell.length_c   1.000
_cell.angle_alpha   90.00
_cell.angle_beta   90.00
_cell.angle_gamma   90.00
#
_symmetry.space_group_name_H-M   'P 1'
#
loop_
_entity.id
_entity.type
_entity.pdbx_description
1 polymer ?
#
loop_
_entity_poly.entity_id
_entity_poly.type
_entity_poly.pdbx_seq_one_letter_code
_entity_poly.pdbx_strand_id
1 'polypeptide(L)'
;NMPVRVCQDDSDYQAAIAEAGAKPVVVDFTAEWCGPCKMIAPVFENLSNKYMTMVFLKVDVDKCEETAAQNGVSAMPTFIVFLNGTKVDSLRGANTSGLEAMVQKWADTQPAGDVPGQSDITSLIDKKQMECLNGDDRTPLAGFLEGENVLRSDCDEQLIISLPFTQPVKVHSIMMKGTSEKTPKKVRIFTNLPKTLDFDGASSVEAVQVLEFSEKAKSEPELLLLKYVKFQNVNNIQLFIENNLGGGDVTEIEQLKIYGTPLSGVNMSEFKRVAGKKGEVGH
;
A
#
# COMPACT_ATOMS: atom_id res chain seq x y z
N ASN A 1 14.63 -6.70 1.15
CA ASN A 1 15.10 -5.53 1.91
C ASN A 1 15.42 -4.45 0.92
N MET A 2 14.68 -3.34 0.90
CA MET A 2 15.15 -2.14 0.19
C MET A 2 15.49 -1.10 1.26
N PRO A 3 16.66 -1.24 1.90
CA PRO A 3 17.22 -0.16 2.70
C PRO A 3 17.50 1.03 1.78
N VAL A 4 17.63 2.21 2.38
CA VAL A 4 18.08 3.45 1.72
C VAL A 4 19.14 3.17 0.65
N ARG A 5 18.86 3.51 -0.62
CA ARG A 5 19.81 3.37 -1.73
C ARG A 5 20.84 4.50 -1.63
N VAL A 6 22.12 4.14 -1.55
CA VAL A 6 23.22 5.11 -1.56
C VAL A 6 23.63 5.36 -3.01
N CYS A 7 23.46 6.59 -3.47
CA CYS A 7 23.90 7.00 -4.80
C CYS A 7 25.43 7.09 -4.83
N GLN A 8 26.06 6.48 -5.83
CA GLN A 8 27.52 6.47 -5.96
C GLN A 8 28.07 7.76 -6.57
N ASP A 9 27.34 8.34 -7.52
CA ASP A 9 27.68 9.54 -8.27
C ASP A 9 26.42 10.24 -8.81
N ASP A 10 26.61 11.36 -9.51
CA ASP A 10 25.53 12.13 -10.11
C ASP A 10 24.71 11.30 -11.12
N SER A 11 25.33 10.42 -11.89
CA SER A 11 24.63 9.61 -12.90
C SER A 11 23.71 8.58 -12.24
N ASP A 12 24.16 7.94 -11.16
CA ASP A 12 23.37 6.99 -10.38
C ASP A 12 22.18 7.67 -9.71
N TYR A 13 22.34 8.90 -9.22
CA TYR A 13 21.22 9.72 -8.72
C TYR A 13 20.17 9.97 -9.80
N GLN A 14 20.57 10.43 -10.99
CA GLN A 14 19.63 10.73 -12.07
C GLN A 14 18.89 9.46 -12.52
N ALA A 15 19.60 8.32 -12.62
CA ALA A 15 18.99 7.03 -12.90
C ALA A 15 17.97 6.64 -11.82
N ALA A 16 18.32 6.78 -10.54
CA ALA A 16 17.43 6.45 -9.43
C ALA A 16 16.15 7.30 -9.39
N ILE A 17 16.25 8.60 -9.70
CA ILE A 17 15.09 9.49 -9.82
C ILE A 17 14.20 9.07 -10.99
N ALA A 18 14.77 8.73 -12.15
CA ALA A 18 14.02 8.27 -13.31
C ALA A 18 13.35 6.91 -13.08
N GLU A 19 14.06 5.95 -12.48
CA GLU A 19 13.57 4.60 -12.15
C GLU A 19 12.41 4.62 -11.15
N ALA A 20 12.34 5.63 -10.27
CA ALA A 20 11.26 5.77 -9.31
C ALA A 20 9.89 5.98 -9.97
N GLY A 21 9.85 6.53 -11.18
CA GLY A 21 8.61 6.80 -11.91
C GLY A 21 7.66 7.70 -11.12
N ALA A 22 6.47 7.17 -10.81
CA ALA A 22 5.44 7.89 -10.05
C ALA A 22 5.61 7.82 -8.52
N LYS A 23 6.56 7.04 -8.01
CA LYS A 23 6.80 6.93 -6.57
C LYS A 23 7.37 8.24 -6.02
N PRO A 24 6.99 8.66 -4.80
CA PRO A 24 7.69 9.73 -4.11
C PRO A 24 9.12 9.27 -3.81
N VAL A 25 10.08 10.14 -4.06
CA VAL A 25 11.48 9.90 -3.71
C VAL A 25 11.86 10.86 -2.60
N VAL A 26 12.30 10.34 -1.46
CA VAL A 26 12.87 11.13 -0.38
C VAL A 26 14.38 10.99 -0.43
N VAL A 27 15.08 12.10 -0.60
CA VAL A 27 16.54 12.12 -0.75
C VAL A 27 17.16 12.79 0.48
N ASP A 28 18.02 12.08 1.19
CA ASP A 28 18.91 12.61 2.23
C ASP A 28 20.22 13.09 1.59
N PHE A 29 20.37 14.41 1.45
CA PHE A 29 21.64 15.03 1.09
C PHE A 29 22.52 15.19 2.33
N THR A 30 23.63 14.48 2.34
CA THR A 30 24.44 14.18 3.53
C THR A 30 25.93 14.39 3.25
N ALA A 31 26.76 14.26 4.28
CA ALA A 31 28.22 14.24 4.14
C ALA A 31 28.88 13.42 5.26
N GLU A 32 30.00 12.77 5.00
CA GLU A 32 30.71 11.94 5.99
C GLU A 32 31.20 12.72 7.22
N TRP A 33 31.55 13.99 7.02
CA TRP A 33 32.04 14.91 8.06
C TRP A 33 30.90 15.60 8.84
N CYS A 34 29.64 15.42 8.43
CA CYS A 34 28.49 16.07 9.04
C CYS A 34 28.00 15.32 10.30
N GLY A 35 28.26 15.89 11.49
CA GLY A 35 27.79 15.36 12.77
C GLY A 35 26.25 15.20 12.85
N PRO A 36 25.45 16.24 12.53
CA PRO A 36 23.99 16.14 12.52
C PRO A 36 23.43 15.07 11.58
N CYS A 37 24.09 14.81 10.45
CA CYS A 37 23.71 13.77 9.51
C CYS A 37 23.81 12.38 10.14
N LYS A 38 24.88 12.11 10.90
CA LYS A 38 25.05 10.85 11.65
C LYS A 38 23.96 10.65 12.69
N MET A 39 23.48 11.72 13.32
CA MET A 39 22.41 11.64 14.33
C MET A 39 21.06 11.25 13.73
N ILE A 40 20.71 11.77 12.55
CA ILE A 40 19.40 11.54 11.93
C ILE A 40 19.35 10.33 11.00
N ALA A 41 20.50 9.81 10.54
CA ALA A 41 20.55 8.65 9.64
C ALA A 41 19.74 7.43 10.13
N PRO A 42 19.78 7.02 11.41
CA PRO A 42 18.95 5.91 11.89
C PRO A 42 17.44 6.16 11.78
N VAL A 43 17.01 7.41 11.93
CA VAL A 43 15.60 7.80 11.75
C VAL A 43 15.22 7.64 10.27
N PHE A 44 16.06 8.13 9.36
CA PHE A 44 15.82 8.02 7.93
C PHE A 44 15.79 6.55 7.46
N GLU A 45 16.69 5.71 7.96
CA GLU A 45 16.68 4.27 7.72
C GLU A 45 15.39 3.61 8.25
N ASN A 46 14.97 3.94 9.47
CA ASN A 46 13.71 3.44 10.02
C ASN A 46 12.49 3.86 9.19
N LEU A 47 12.48 5.09 8.68
CA LEU A 47 11.43 5.57 7.77
C LEU A 47 11.41 4.80 6.45
N SER A 48 12.58 4.51 5.87
CA SER A 48 12.67 3.69 4.65
C SER A 48 12.10 2.28 4.83
N ASN A 49 12.29 1.70 6.02
CA ASN A 49 11.73 0.41 6.37
C ASN A 49 10.21 0.47 6.60
N LYS A 50 9.70 1.62 7.04
CA LYS A 50 8.27 1.84 7.31
C LYS A 50 7.47 2.18 6.05
N TYR A 51 8.00 3.02 5.16
CA TYR A 51 7.31 3.55 3.98
C TYR A 51 7.85 2.96 2.68
N MET A 52 7.70 1.64 2.50
CA MET A 52 8.25 0.90 1.35
C MET A 52 7.65 1.27 -0.01
N THR A 53 6.57 2.06 -0.03
CA THR A 53 5.96 2.62 -1.25
C THR A 53 6.73 3.82 -1.80
N MET A 54 7.60 4.42 -0.99
CA MET A 54 8.47 5.53 -1.38
C MET A 54 9.89 5.03 -1.64
N VAL A 55 10.63 5.74 -2.46
CA VAL A 55 12.05 5.50 -2.68
C VAL A 55 12.85 6.37 -1.74
N PHE A 56 13.78 5.77 -0.99
CA PHE A 56 14.67 6.51 -0.10
C PHE A 56 16.08 6.47 -0.67
N LEU A 57 16.62 7.65 -0.99
CA LEU A 57 17.97 7.82 -1.50
C LEU A 57 18.84 8.54 -0.47
N LYS A 58 20.11 8.19 -0.44
CA LYS A 58 21.15 8.92 0.29
C LYS A 58 22.19 9.39 -0.71
N VAL A 59 22.45 10.70 -0.70
CA VAL A 59 23.35 11.37 -1.64
C VAL A 59 24.43 12.09 -0.83
N ASP A 60 25.67 11.67 -1.00
CA ASP A 60 26.80 12.37 -0.43
C ASP A 60 27.15 13.58 -1.31
N VAL A 61 27.11 14.79 -0.73
CA VAL A 61 27.32 16.02 -1.49
C VAL A 61 28.74 16.15 -2.04
N ASP A 62 29.72 15.47 -1.45
CA ASP A 62 31.11 15.47 -1.92
C ASP A 62 31.32 14.50 -3.10
N LYS A 63 30.38 13.56 -3.33
CA LYS A 63 30.41 12.60 -4.45
C LYS A 63 29.48 13.00 -5.60
N CYS A 64 28.45 13.79 -5.29
CA CYS A 64 27.39 14.21 -6.21
C CYS A 64 27.27 15.75 -6.21
N GLU A 65 28.39 16.44 -6.46
CA GLU A 65 28.48 17.90 -6.32
C GLU A 65 27.51 18.62 -7.26
N GLU A 66 27.39 18.14 -8.51
CA GLU A 66 26.48 18.74 -9.50
C GLU A 66 25.03 18.58 -9.06
N THR A 67 24.65 17.38 -8.63
CA THR A 67 23.31 17.09 -8.12
C THR A 67 22.99 17.96 -6.89
N ALA A 68 23.92 18.08 -5.94
CA ALA A 68 23.73 18.91 -4.76
C ALA A 68 23.50 20.38 -5.14
N ALA A 69 24.32 20.91 -6.06
CA ALA A 69 24.21 22.27 -6.56
C ALA A 69 22.88 22.51 -7.30
N GLN A 70 22.51 21.64 -8.24
CA GLN A 70 21.27 21.71 -9.00
C GLN A 70 20.02 21.71 -8.11
N ASN A 71 20.07 20.99 -6.99
CA ASN A 71 18.96 20.91 -6.04
C ASN A 71 18.97 22.00 -4.96
N GLY A 72 19.94 22.92 -5.02
CA GLY A 72 20.06 24.06 -4.10
C GLY A 72 20.48 23.66 -2.69
N VAL A 73 21.23 22.57 -2.54
CA VAL A 73 21.71 22.09 -1.24
C VAL A 73 22.86 22.97 -0.76
N SER A 74 22.67 23.64 0.37
CA SER A 74 23.66 24.55 0.97
C SER A 74 24.03 24.19 2.41
N ALA A 75 23.41 23.16 2.97
CA ALA A 75 23.81 22.57 4.25
C ALA A 75 23.26 21.15 4.37
N MET A 76 23.92 20.37 5.23
CA MET A 76 23.58 18.99 5.48
C MET A 76 23.19 18.78 6.95
N PRO A 77 22.22 17.90 7.23
CA PRO A 77 21.42 17.17 6.25
C PRO A 77 20.37 18.10 5.61
N THR A 78 20.06 17.88 4.33
CA THR A 78 18.88 18.44 3.68
C THR A 78 18.11 17.31 3.05
N PHE A 79 16.83 17.21 3.37
CA PHE A 79 15.91 16.24 2.81
C PHE A 79 15.07 16.90 1.73
N ILE A 80 14.93 16.25 0.58
CA ILE A 80 14.09 16.75 -0.51
C ILE A 80 13.15 15.63 -0.96
N VAL A 81 11.88 15.98 -1.18
CA VAL A 81 10.89 15.07 -1.77
C VAL A 81 10.71 15.40 -3.23
N PHE A 82 10.80 14.38 -4.07
CA PHE A 82 10.47 14.44 -5.49
C PHE A 82 9.23 13.60 -5.78
N LEU A 83 8.39 14.10 -6.68
CA LEU A 83 7.28 13.37 -7.26
C LEU A 83 7.31 13.57 -8.77
N ASN A 84 7.30 12.48 -9.55
CA ASN A 84 7.45 12.53 -11.02
C ASN A 84 8.69 13.35 -11.43
N GLY A 85 9.82 13.16 -10.74
CA GLY A 85 11.06 13.91 -10.97
C GLY A 85 11.04 15.39 -10.59
N THR A 86 9.91 15.90 -10.07
CA THR A 86 9.77 17.31 -9.66
C THR A 86 9.94 17.46 -8.16
N LYS A 87 10.75 18.42 -7.71
CA LYS A 87 10.89 18.78 -6.30
C LYS A 87 9.56 19.36 -5.77
N VAL A 88 8.99 18.72 -4.76
CA VAL A 88 7.67 19.09 -4.20
C VAL A 88 7.72 19.49 -2.72
N ASP A 89 8.78 19.13 -2.00
CA ASP A 89 8.96 19.50 -0.60
C ASP A 89 10.45 19.47 -0.22
N SER A 90 10.80 20.16 0.87
CA SER A 90 12.16 20.12 1.40
C SER A 90 12.23 20.48 2.88
N LEU A 91 13.13 19.82 3.58
CA LEU A 91 13.43 20.05 4.99
C LEU A 91 14.93 20.17 5.19
N ARG A 92 15.38 21.25 5.82
CA ARG A 92 16.80 21.47 6.15
C ARG A 92 17.05 21.19 7.63
N GLY A 93 18.18 20.54 7.91
CA GLY A 93 18.68 20.27 9.27
C GLY A 93 18.19 18.93 9.83
N ALA A 94 18.85 18.48 10.90
CA ALA A 94 18.54 17.24 11.59
C ALA A 94 17.28 17.40 12.48
N ASN A 95 16.11 17.56 11.85
CA ASN A 95 14.82 17.69 12.50
C ASN A 95 14.02 16.39 12.38
N THR A 96 14.06 15.55 13.41
CA THR A 96 13.38 14.25 13.45
C THR A 96 11.88 14.36 13.22
N SER A 97 11.17 15.18 13.99
CA SER A 97 9.71 15.30 13.89
C SER A 97 9.28 15.92 12.56
N GLY A 98 10.04 16.89 12.05
CA GLY A 98 9.82 17.46 10.73
C GLY A 98 9.99 16.44 9.61
N LEU A 99 11.01 15.57 9.71
CA LEU A 99 11.29 14.54 8.72
C LEU A 99 10.19 13.48 8.72
N GLU A 100 9.78 12.99 9.90
CA GLU A 100 8.67 12.05 10.03
C GLU A 100 7.36 12.60 9.47
N ALA A 101 7.03 13.86 9.79
CA ALA A 101 5.83 14.53 9.28
C ALA A 101 5.88 14.71 7.76
N MET A 102 7.04 15.09 7.20
CA MET A 102 7.21 15.24 5.76
C MET A 102 7.02 13.89 5.04
N VAL A 103 7.65 12.83 5.53
CA VAL A 103 7.52 11.48 4.94
C VAL A 103 6.07 10.99 5.03
N GLN A 104 5.41 11.14 6.19
CA GLN A 104 4.00 10.75 6.36
C GLN A 104 3.09 11.51 5.38
N LYS A 105 3.23 12.83 5.30
CA LYS A 105 2.47 13.69 4.36
C LYS A 105 2.55 13.16 2.93
N TRP A 106 3.75 12.80 2.46
CA TRP A 106 3.96 12.36 1.08
C TRP A 106 3.70 10.86 0.85
N ALA A 107 3.64 10.07 1.91
CA ALA A 107 3.09 8.72 1.85
C ALA A 107 1.56 8.77 1.65
N ASP A 108 0.87 9.70 2.31
CA ASP A 108 -0.60 9.81 2.29
C ASP A 108 -1.16 10.47 1.02
N THR A 109 -0.35 11.25 0.31
CA THR A 109 -0.72 11.89 -0.97
C THR A 109 -0.62 10.96 -2.18
N GLN A 110 -0.17 9.71 -1.98
CA GLN A 110 -0.25 8.69 -3.02
C GLN A 110 -1.73 8.31 -3.25
N PRO A 111 -2.30 8.53 -4.44
CA PRO A 111 -3.55 7.86 -4.79
C PRO A 111 -3.31 6.35 -4.73
N ALA A 112 -4.33 5.59 -4.29
CA ALA A 112 -4.33 4.14 -4.35
C ALA A 112 -4.26 3.68 -5.82
N GLY A 113 -3.06 3.64 -6.41
CA GLY A 113 -2.86 3.36 -7.82
C GLY A 113 -1.46 2.85 -8.11
N ASP A 114 -1.39 1.59 -8.57
CA ASP A 114 -0.25 0.86 -9.13
C ASP A 114 1.15 1.23 -8.60
N VAL A 115 1.58 0.53 -7.54
CA VAL A 115 2.96 0.54 -7.04
C VAL A 115 3.85 -0.29 -7.99
N PRO A 116 4.92 0.26 -8.61
CA PRO A 116 5.83 -0.52 -9.45
C PRO A 116 6.37 -1.77 -8.75
N GLY A 117 6.09 -2.93 -9.35
CA GLY A 117 6.39 -4.27 -8.83
C GLY A 117 5.26 -4.89 -8.00
N GLN A 118 4.11 -4.25 -7.84
CA GLN A 118 2.93 -4.79 -7.16
C GLN A 118 1.71 -4.52 -8.03
N SER A 119 0.95 -5.56 -8.32
CA SER A 119 -0.28 -5.45 -9.09
C SER A 119 -1.49 -5.66 -8.20
N ASP A 120 -2.65 -5.24 -8.68
CA ASP A 120 -3.91 -5.81 -8.22
C ASP A 120 -3.86 -7.33 -8.43
N ILE A 121 -3.81 -8.09 -7.33
CA ILE A 121 -3.80 -9.56 -7.31
C ILE A 121 -5.17 -10.13 -6.94
N THR A 122 -6.22 -9.32 -6.93
CA THR A 122 -7.60 -9.76 -6.68
C THR A 122 -8.05 -10.79 -7.73
N SER A 123 -7.51 -10.73 -8.95
CA SER A 123 -7.74 -11.71 -10.01
C SER A 123 -7.16 -13.11 -9.71
N LEU A 124 -6.22 -13.22 -8.77
CA LEU A 124 -5.63 -14.50 -8.37
C LEU A 124 -6.45 -15.24 -7.30
N ILE A 125 -7.54 -14.63 -6.80
CA ILE A 125 -8.44 -15.24 -5.83
C ILE A 125 -9.13 -16.45 -6.48
N ASP A 126 -9.12 -17.59 -5.80
CA ASP A 126 -9.89 -18.76 -6.20
C ASP A 126 -11.37 -18.54 -5.85
N LYS A 127 -12.10 -18.00 -6.82
CA LYS A 127 -13.53 -17.69 -6.71
C LYS A 127 -14.40 -18.93 -6.43
N LYS A 128 -13.90 -20.15 -6.61
CA LYS A 128 -14.65 -21.38 -6.29
C LYS A 128 -14.54 -21.78 -4.83
N GLN A 129 -13.51 -21.30 -4.12
CA GLN A 129 -13.23 -21.66 -2.73
C GLN A 129 -13.34 -20.47 -1.77
N MET A 130 -13.70 -19.29 -2.28
CA MET A 130 -13.98 -18.14 -1.42
C MET A 130 -15.25 -18.35 -0.62
N GLU A 131 -15.26 -17.81 0.60
CA GLU A 131 -16.40 -17.91 1.52
C GLU A 131 -16.65 -16.55 2.17
N CYS A 132 -17.93 -16.27 2.45
CA CYS A 132 -18.34 -15.10 3.23
C CYS A 132 -19.28 -15.57 4.33
N LEU A 133 -18.95 -15.30 5.59
CA LEU A 133 -19.85 -15.54 6.71
C LEU A 133 -20.56 -14.25 7.10
N ASN A 134 -21.85 -14.39 7.42
CA ASN A 134 -22.79 -13.28 7.67
C ASN A 134 -22.98 -12.32 6.48
N GLY A 135 -22.71 -12.79 5.25
CA GLY A 135 -22.97 -12.02 4.03
C GLY A 135 -24.44 -12.12 3.61
N ASP A 136 -25.02 -11.01 3.17
CA ASP A 136 -26.39 -10.94 2.64
C ASP A 136 -26.49 -11.65 1.28
N ASP A 137 -27.36 -12.67 1.19
CA ASP A 137 -27.58 -13.50 0.01
C ASP A 137 -28.01 -12.71 -1.23
N ARG A 138 -28.60 -11.52 -1.05
CA ARG A 138 -28.99 -10.63 -2.16
C ARG A 138 -27.79 -9.97 -2.82
N THR A 139 -26.66 -9.94 -2.13
CA THR A 139 -25.43 -9.29 -2.54
C THR A 139 -24.24 -10.23 -2.35
N PRO A 140 -24.17 -11.32 -3.13
CA PRO A 140 -23.20 -12.38 -2.92
C PRO A 140 -21.76 -11.89 -3.15
N LEU A 141 -20.82 -12.53 -2.44
CA LEU A 141 -19.38 -12.23 -2.54
C LEU A 141 -18.84 -12.31 -3.98
N ALA A 142 -19.37 -13.24 -4.78
CA ALA A 142 -18.95 -13.40 -6.17
C ALA A 142 -19.25 -12.17 -7.03
N GLY A 143 -20.49 -11.68 -7.01
CA GLY A 143 -20.86 -10.48 -7.75
C GLY A 143 -20.16 -9.23 -7.20
N PHE A 144 -19.88 -9.19 -5.89
CA PHE A 144 -19.08 -8.11 -5.30
C PHE A 144 -17.66 -8.04 -5.88
N LEU A 145 -16.95 -9.16 -5.98
CA LEU A 145 -15.59 -9.18 -6.54
C LEU A 145 -15.54 -8.86 -8.05
N GLU A 146 -16.64 -9.07 -8.78
CA GLU A 146 -16.79 -8.66 -10.18
C GLU A 146 -17.24 -7.19 -10.33
N GLY A 147 -17.55 -6.52 -9.21
CA GLY A 147 -18.06 -5.14 -9.21
C GLY A 147 -19.53 -5.01 -9.61
N GLU A 148 -20.31 -6.09 -9.52
CA GLU A 148 -21.73 -6.13 -9.85
C GLU A 148 -22.61 -5.65 -8.69
N ASN A 149 -22.16 -5.85 -7.45
CA ASN A 149 -22.87 -5.43 -6.23
C ASN A 149 -21.90 -4.95 -5.14
N VAL A 150 -22.43 -4.32 -4.10
CA VAL A 150 -21.71 -4.10 -2.83
C VAL A 150 -21.70 -5.40 -2.03
N LEU A 151 -20.75 -5.63 -1.13
CA LEU A 151 -20.85 -6.70 -0.14
C LEU A 151 -21.48 -6.13 1.14
N ARG A 152 -22.50 -6.81 1.66
CA ARG A 152 -23.25 -6.35 2.83
C ARG A 152 -23.35 -7.45 3.89
N SER A 153 -23.32 -7.05 5.15
CA SER A 153 -23.61 -7.93 6.28
C SER A 153 -25.12 -8.13 6.50
N ASP A 154 -25.51 -9.33 6.92
CA ASP A 154 -26.93 -9.71 7.03
C ASP A 154 -27.51 -9.41 8.43
N CYS A 155 -26.98 -10.04 9.47
CA CYS A 155 -27.58 -9.99 10.82
C CYS A 155 -27.04 -8.87 11.72
N ASP A 156 -25.73 -8.61 11.64
CA ASP A 156 -25.01 -7.63 12.46
C ASP A 156 -23.85 -7.04 11.65
N GLU A 157 -23.04 -6.17 12.24
CA GLU A 157 -21.95 -5.47 11.55
C GLU A 157 -20.75 -6.36 11.19
N GLN A 158 -20.69 -7.58 11.72
CA GLN A 158 -19.54 -8.44 11.58
C GLN A 158 -19.56 -9.20 10.26
N LEU A 159 -18.41 -9.32 9.61
CA LEU A 159 -18.24 -10.10 8.38
C LEU A 159 -16.95 -10.87 8.44
N ILE A 160 -16.95 -12.11 7.95
CA ILE A 160 -15.72 -12.85 7.66
C ILE A 160 -15.66 -13.12 6.17
N ILE A 161 -14.60 -12.66 5.51
CA ILE A 161 -14.35 -12.88 4.10
C ILE A 161 -13.10 -13.74 3.96
N SER A 162 -13.25 -14.95 3.44
CA SER A 162 -12.17 -15.91 3.22
C SER A 162 -11.80 -15.95 1.73
N LEU A 163 -10.57 -15.55 1.41
CA LEU A 163 -10.07 -15.37 0.05
C LEU A 163 -8.82 -16.26 -0.15
N PRO A 164 -8.99 -17.52 -0.58
CA PRO A 164 -7.88 -18.34 -1.04
C PRO A 164 -7.33 -17.81 -2.37
N PHE A 165 -6.03 -17.94 -2.58
CA PHE A 165 -5.36 -17.62 -3.83
C PHE A 165 -5.07 -18.91 -4.61
N THR A 166 -5.20 -18.83 -5.94
CA THR A 166 -4.88 -19.92 -6.88
C THR A 166 -3.40 -20.28 -6.92
N GLN A 167 -2.54 -19.40 -6.43
CA GLN A 167 -1.11 -19.60 -6.26
C GLN A 167 -0.60 -18.78 -5.07
N PRO A 168 0.53 -19.16 -4.45
CA PRO A 168 1.12 -18.39 -3.37
C PRO A 168 1.49 -16.96 -3.80
N VAL A 169 1.14 -15.98 -2.98
CA VAL A 169 1.41 -14.56 -3.23
C VAL A 169 2.14 -13.89 -2.07
N LYS A 170 2.78 -12.77 -2.36
CA LYS A 170 3.17 -11.75 -1.38
C LYS A 170 2.08 -10.69 -1.36
N VAL A 171 1.47 -10.45 -0.20
CA VAL A 171 0.47 -9.39 -0.05
C VAL A 171 1.14 -8.17 0.55
N HIS A 172 0.95 -7.02 -0.08
CA HIS A 172 1.58 -5.78 0.33
C HIS A 172 0.59 -4.79 0.95
N SER A 173 -0.60 -4.66 0.35
CA SER A 173 -1.62 -3.75 0.84
C SER A 173 -3.02 -4.23 0.52
N ILE A 174 -3.97 -3.71 1.28
CA ILE A 174 -5.40 -3.91 1.08
C ILE A 174 -6.01 -2.54 0.88
N MET A 175 -6.87 -2.42 -0.13
CA MET A 175 -7.66 -1.24 -0.38
C MET A 175 -9.14 -1.57 -0.17
N MET A 176 -9.83 -0.74 0.61
CA MET A 176 -11.28 -0.82 0.75
C MET A 176 -11.92 0.54 0.50
N LYS A 177 -13.13 0.50 -0.06
CA LYS A 177 -14.08 1.59 -0.05
C LYS A 177 -15.38 1.05 0.54
N GLY A 178 -15.91 1.71 1.56
CA GLY A 178 -17.20 1.36 2.15
C GLY A 178 -18.31 2.31 1.76
N THR A 179 -19.47 2.13 2.36
CA THR A 179 -20.66 2.98 2.13
C THR A 179 -20.92 3.87 3.34
N SER A 180 -20.48 5.14 3.31
CA SER A 180 -20.81 6.12 4.36
C SER A 180 -20.53 5.57 5.78
N GLU A 181 -21.43 5.73 6.74
CA GLU A 181 -21.31 5.22 8.11
C GLU A 181 -21.18 3.69 8.22
N LYS A 182 -21.61 2.92 7.22
CA LYS A 182 -21.50 1.44 7.22
C LYS A 182 -20.12 0.94 6.77
N THR A 183 -19.19 1.84 6.51
CA THR A 183 -17.83 1.51 6.08
C THR A 183 -17.10 0.72 7.15
N PRO A 184 -16.39 -0.39 6.81
CA PRO A 184 -15.54 -1.10 7.77
C PRO A 184 -14.59 -0.16 8.50
N LYS A 185 -14.47 -0.31 9.82
CA LYS A 185 -13.50 0.43 10.63
C LYS A 185 -12.33 -0.47 11.00
N LYS A 186 -12.57 -1.49 11.81
CA LYS A 186 -11.52 -2.39 12.29
C LYS A 186 -11.57 -3.72 11.56
N VAL A 187 -10.49 -4.06 10.85
CA VAL A 187 -10.37 -5.29 10.07
C VAL A 187 -9.18 -6.11 10.58
N ARG A 188 -9.45 -7.29 11.12
CA ARG A 188 -8.46 -8.26 11.60
C ARG A 188 -8.09 -9.21 10.46
N ILE A 189 -6.80 -9.38 10.21
CA ILE A 189 -6.29 -10.18 9.10
C ILE A 189 -5.65 -11.46 9.61
N PHE A 190 -6.03 -12.57 9.00
CA PHE A 190 -5.43 -13.88 9.21
C PHE A 190 -4.94 -14.43 7.88
N THR A 191 -3.90 -15.26 7.91
CA THR A 191 -3.35 -15.88 6.70
C THR A 191 -3.04 -17.35 6.93
N ASN A 192 -3.15 -18.12 5.85
CA ASN A 192 -2.75 -19.54 5.81
C ASN A 192 -3.44 -20.42 6.87
N LEU A 193 -4.65 -20.05 7.28
CA LEU A 193 -5.44 -20.91 8.16
C LEU A 193 -6.04 -22.06 7.34
N PRO A 194 -6.16 -23.28 7.91
CA PRO A 194 -6.62 -24.46 7.18
C PRO A 194 -8.13 -24.46 6.90
N LYS A 195 -8.89 -23.62 7.63
CA LYS A 195 -10.34 -23.47 7.51
C LYS A 195 -10.71 -22.00 7.71
N THR A 196 -11.84 -21.59 7.16
CA THR A 196 -12.46 -20.29 7.47
C THR A 196 -12.75 -20.22 8.97
N LEU A 197 -12.36 -19.11 9.60
CA LEU A 197 -12.68 -18.82 11.00
C LEU A 197 -14.18 -18.61 11.15
N ASP A 198 -14.72 -19.05 12.28
CA ASP A 198 -15.99 -18.55 12.81
C ASP A 198 -15.74 -17.27 13.64
N PHE A 199 -16.81 -16.62 14.07
CA PHE A 199 -16.73 -15.35 14.82
C PHE A 199 -16.07 -15.51 16.20
N ASP A 200 -16.26 -16.66 16.86
CA ASP A 200 -15.60 -16.98 18.13
C ASP A 200 -14.09 -17.13 17.96
N GLY A 201 -13.68 -17.87 16.92
CA GLY A 201 -12.29 -18.04 16.53
C GLY A 201 -11.66 -16.73 16.11
N ALA A 202 -12.33 -15.93 15.30
CA ALA A 202 -11.84 -14.63 14.83
C ALA A 202 -11.64 -13.63 15.99
N SER A 203 -12.45 -13.74 17.03
CA SER A 203 -12.31 -12.93 18.25
C SER A 203 -11.13 -13.38 19.11
N SER A 204 -10.93 -14.70 19.22
CA SER A 204 -9.97 -15.32 20.15
C SER A 204 -8.56 -15.47 19.59
N VAL A 205 -8.43 -15.74 18.29
CA VAL A 205 -7.13 -15.96 17.63
C VAL A 205 -6.44 -14.62 17.39
N GLU A 206 -5.13 -14.55 17.67
CA GLU A 206 -4.33 -13.37 17.37
C GLU A 206 -4.26 -13.13 15.87
N ALA A 207 -4.67 -11.93 15.44
CA ALA A 207 -4.57 -11.53 14.05
C ALA A 207 -3.10 -11.31 13.64
N VAL A 208 -2.75 -11.69 12.42
CA VAL A 208 -1.41 -11.41 11.84
C VAL A 208 -1.15 -9.90 11.83
N GLN A 209 -2.19 -9.14 11.50
CA GLN A 209 -2.26 -7.69 11.56
C GLN A 209 -3.71 -7.22 11.73
N VAL A 210 -3.89 -6.09 12.41
CA VAL A 210 -5.16 -5.35 12.46
C VAL A 210 -5.00 -4.07 11.66
N LEU A 211 -5.99 -3.78 10.81
CA LEU A 211 -6.12 -2.53 10.06
C LEU A 211 -7.25 -1.69 10.64
N GLU A 212 -7.05 -0.39 10.69
CA GLU A 212 -8.08 0.59 11.04
C GLU A 212 -8.25 1.54 9.86
N PHE A 213 -9.38 1.42 9.17
CA PHE A 213 -9.80 2.34 8.11
C PHE A 213 -10.37 3.61 8.73
N SER A 214 -10.17 4.73 8.05
CA SER A 214 -10.55 6.05 8.48
C SER A 214 -11.80 6.56 7.75
N GLU A 215 -12.26 7.74 8.15
CA GLU A 215 -13.35 8.47 7.49
C GLU A 215 -13.15 8.64 5.97
N LYS A 216 -11.91 8.56 5.48
CA LYS A 216 -11.57 8.59 4.05
C LYS A 216 -12.28 7.48 3.27
N ALA A 217 -12.33 6.27 3.83
CA ALA A 217 -12.92 5.09 3.20
C ALA A 217 -14.44 5.21 2.94
N LYS A 218 -15.11 6.21 3.54
CA LYS A 218 -16.55 6.47 3.35
C LYS A 218 -16.88 7.03 1.96
N SER A 219 -15.95 7.78 1.36
CA SER A 219 -16.17 8.54 0.13
C SER A 219 -15.21 8.15 -0.99
N GLU A 220 -13.99 7.72 -0.65
CA GLU A 220 -12.97 7.33 -1.60
C GLU A 220 -12.21 6.07 -1.15
N PRO A 221 -11.61 5.29 -2.07
CA PRO A 221 -10.84 4.12 -1.69
C PRO A 221 -9.65 4.48 -0.80
N GLU A 222 -9.54 3.79 0.34
CA GLU A 222 -8.42 3.92 1.25
C GLU A 222 -7.55 2.66 1.17
N LEU A 223 -6.24 2.86 0.99
CA LEU A 223 -5.26 1.79 0.87
C LEU A 223 -4.38 1.76 2.13
N LEU A 224 -4.36 0.61 2.81
CA LEU A 224 -3.57 0.40 4.02
C LEU A 224 -2.48 -0.64 3.78
N LEU A 225 -1.28 -0.33 4.26
CA LEU A 225 -0.11 -1.18 4.11
C LEU A 225 -0.11 -2.34 5.12
N LEU A 226 0.23 -3.52 4.62
CA LEU A 226 0.51 -4.68 5.45
C LEU A 226 1.99 -4.69 5.85
N LYS A 227 2.29 -5.29 7.00
CA LYS A 227 3.65 -5.57 7.47
C LYS A 227 4.26 -6.65 6.58
N TYR A 228 4.75 -6.25 5.40
CA TYR A 228 5.21 -7.11 4.31
C TYR A 228 5.97 -8.36 4.77
N VAL A 229 6.86 -8.25 5.77
CA VAL A 229 7.60 -9.37 6.38
C VAL A 229 6.73 -10.53 6.86
N LYS A 230 5.48 -10.28 7.28
CA LYS A 230 4.50 -11.29 7.72
C LYS A 230 3.66 -11.86 6.56
N PHE A 231 3.70 -11.25 5.38
CA PHE A 231 2.84 -11.55 4.23
C PHE A 231 3.65 -11.97 3.00
N GLN A 232 4.79 -12.64 3.20
CA GLN A 232 5.69 -13.09 2.13
C GLN A 232 5.25 -14.36 1.40
N ASN A 233 4.40 -15.16 2.02
CA ASN A 233 3.94 -16.43 1.46
C ASN A 233 2.51 -16.70 1.93
N VAL A 234 1.55 -16.17 1.19
CA VAL A 234 0.13 -16.20 1.51
C VAL A 234 -0.59 -17.06 0.48
N ASN A 235 -1.20 -18.14 0.94
CA ASN A 235 -2.03 -19.04 0.16
C ASN A 235 -3.52 -18.73 0.34
N ASN A 236 -3.91 -18.23 1.50
CA ASN A 236 -5.23 -17.66 1.76
C ASN A 236 -5.12 -16.50 2.73
N ILE A 237 -6.04 -15.55 2.61
CA ILE A 237 -6.21 -14.44 3.52
C ILE A 237 -7.67 -14.40 3.99
N GLN A 238 -7.87 -14.23 5.29
CA GLN A 238 -9.20 -14.07 5.88
C GLN A 238 -9.30 -12.71 6.54
N LEU A 239 -10.35 -11.97 6.21
CA LEU A 239 -10.63 -10.63 6.71
C LEU A 239 -11.83 -10.72 7.64
N PHE A 240 -11.60 -10.48 8.93
CA PHE A 240 -12.68 -10.33 9.90
C PHE A 240 -12.92 -8.84 10.11
N ILE A 241 -14.06 -8.35 9.62
CA ILE A 241 -14.54 -7.00 9.88
C ILE A 241 -15.27 -7.05 11.21
N GLU A 242 -14.68 -6.38 12.22
CA GLU A 242 -15.17 -6.41 13.60
C GLU A 242 -16.26 -5.37 13.85
N ASN A 243 -16.17 -4.22 13.16
CA ASN A 243 -17.15 -3.13 13.25
C ASN A 243 -17.02 -2.15 12.07
N ASN A 244 -17.96 -1.19 12.01
CA ASN A 244 -17.98 -0.09 11.05
C ASN A 244 -17.74 1.28 11.71
N LEU A 245 -17.52 2.31 10.88
CA LEU A 245 -17.20 3.67 11.32
C LEU A 245 -18.35 4.35 12.07
N GLY A 246 -19.59 4.06 11.68
CA GLY A 246 -20.80 4.63 12.27
C GLY A 246 -21.29 3.96 13.55
N GLY A 247 -20.75 2.77 13.88
CA GLY A 247 -21.22 1.96 15.01
C GLY A 247 -22.65 1.45 14.86
N GLY A 248 -23.12 1.26 13.63
CA GLY A 248 -24.43 0.68 13.34
C GLY A 248 -24.36 -0.84 13.14
N ASP A 249 -25.50 -1.50 13.03
CA ASP A 249 -25.60 -2.97 12.97
C ASP A 249 -25.31 -3.57 11.59
N VAL A 250 -24.87 -2.77 10.61
CA VAL A 250 -24.65 -3.23 9.23
C VAL A 250 -23.38 -2.64 8.68
N THR A 251 -22.56 -3.51 8.08
CA THR A 251 -21.38 -3.13 7.32
C THR A 251 -21.62 -3.30 5.82
N GLU A 252 -21.19 -2.32 5.03
CA GLU A 252 -21.24 -2.37 3.56
C GLU A 252 -19.89 -1.98 2.96
N ILE A 253 -19.44 -2.79 2.00
CA ILE A 253 -18.19 -2.64 1.27
C ILE A 253 -18.53 -2.45 -0.22
N GLU A 254 -18.12 -1.34 -0.80
CA GLU A 254 -18.31 -1.05 -2.23
C GLU A 254 -17.16 -1.58 -3.08
N GLN A 255 -15.95 -1.60 -2.52
CA GLN A 255 -14.77 -2.06 -3.23
C GLN A 255 -13.78 -2.71 -2.28
N LEU A 256 -13.22 -3.85 -2.69
CA LEU A 256 -12.09 -4.50 -2.05
C LEU A 256 -11.07 -4.85 -3.13
N LYS A 257 -9.82 -4.42 -2.93
CA LYS A 257 -8.70 -4.86 -3.74
C LYS A 257 -7.54 -5.29 -2.87
N ILE A 258 -6.83 -6.30 -3.34
CA ILE A 258 -5.61 -6.80 -2.71
C ILE A 258 -4.46 -6.55 -3.67
N TYR A 259 -3.41 -5.89 -3.17
CA TYR A 259 -2.22 -5.58 -3.96
C TYR A 259 -1.02 -6.38 -3.48
N GLY A 260 -0.23 -6.86 -4.44
CA GLY A 260 0.86 -7.77 -4.14
C GLY A 260 1.56 -8.33 -5.37
N THR A 261 2.23 -9.47 -5.20
CA THR A 261 2.91 -10.18 -6.29
C THR A 261 2.74 -11.69 -6.17
N PRO A 262 2.60 -12.41 -7.29
CA PRO A 262 2.87 -13.85 -7.34
C PRO A 262 4.25 -14.20 -6.81
N LEU A 263 4.38 -15.31 -6.08
CA LEU A 263 5.69 -15.85 -5.70
C LEU A 263 6.43 -16.50 -6.90
N SER A 264 5.68 -17.12 -7.81
CA SER A 264 6.17 -17.62 -9.10
C SER A 264 5.76 -16.65 -10.20
N GLY A 265 6.75 -16.10 -10.92
CA GLY A 265 6.52 -15.09 -11.95
C GLY A 265 5.67 -15.63 -13.11
N VAL A 266 4.38 -15.31 -13.10
CA VAL A 266 3.55 -15.33 -14.30
C VAL A 266 3.67 -13.95 -14.93
N ASN A 267 4.06 -13.92 -16.20
CA ASN A 267 4.32 -12.70 -16.96
C ASN A 267 3.01 -11.90 -17.12
N MET A 268 2.83 -10.84 -16.34
CA MET A 268 1.58 -10.03 -16.27
C MET A 268 1.28 -9.22 -17.55
N SER A 269 2.11 -9.34 -18.58
CA SER A 269 1.91 -8.75 -19.90
C SER A 269 0.77 -9.40 -20.70
N GLU A 270 0.26 -10.57 -20.29
CA GLU A 270 -0.80 -11.29 -21.02
C GLU A 270 -2.24 -10.89 -20.65
N PHE A 271 -2.47 -10.12 -19.57
CA PHE A 271 -3.84 -9.92 -19.02
C PHE A 271 -4.50 -8.55 -19.25
N LYS A 272 -3.90 -7.61 -19.99
CA LYS A 272 -4.60 -6.37 -20.38
C LYS A 272 -4.91 -6.33 -21.87
N ARG A 273 -6.07 -6.87 -22.26
CA ARG A 273 -6.83 -6.36 -23.42
C ARG A 273 -8.31 -6.72 -23.41
N VAL A 274 -9.14 -5.95 -22.69
CA VAL A 274 -10.50 -5.63 -23.17
C VAL A 274 -10.85 -4.20 -22.73
N ALA A 275 -10.36 -3.21 -23.49
CA ALA A 275 -11.00 -1.91 -23.55
C ALA A 275 -11.88 -1.91 -24.79
N GLY A 276 -13.15 -2.27 -24.62
CA GLY A 276 -14.16 -1.99 -25.62
C GLY A 276 -14.34 -0.48 -25.73
N LYS A 277 -14.21 0.07 -26.94
CA LYS A 277 -14.96 1.25 -27.35
C LYS A 277 -15.56 1.04 -28.73
N LYS A 278 -16.86 1.34 -28.78
CA LYS A 278 -17.71 1.50 -29.96
C LYS A 278 -17.10 2.49 -30.96
N GLY A 279 -17.18 2.11 -32.23
CA GLY A 279 -17.67 2.93 -33.34
C GLY A 279 -16.78 4.05 -33.85
N GLU A 280 -16.37 3.94 -35.12
CA GLU A 280 -16.51 5.04 -36.08
C GLU A 280 -16.64 4.48 -37.50
N VAL A 281 -17.42 5.21 -38.29
CA VAL A 281 -18.01 4.87 -39.59
C VAL A 281 -17.06 5.34 -40.70
N GLY A 282 -16.97 4.61 -41.82
CA GLY A 282 -16.31 5.17 -43.01
C GLY A 282 -15.98 4.19 -44.14
N HIS A 283 -17.00 3.78 -44.90
CA HIS A 283 -17.16 3.93 -46.36
C HIS A 283 -18.17 2.92 -46.93
#